data_AF-U1LSQ1-F1
#
_entry.id   AF-U1LSQ1-F1
#
_cell.length_a   1.000
_cell.length_b   1.000
_cell.length_c   1.000
_cell.angle_alpha   90.00
_cell.angle_beta   90.00
_cell.angle_gamma   90.00
#
_symmetry.space_group_name_H-M   'P 1'
#
loop_
_entity.id
_entity.type
_entity.pdbx_description
1 polymer ?
#
loop_
_entity_poly.entity_id
_entity_poly.type
_entity_poly.pdbx_seq_one_letter_code
_entity_poly.pdbx_strand_id
1 'polypeptide(L)'
;MAFKLVAAPGFQQDVYDLPSLALRKRAMELLALVAEGELQGLPLDRRATTGDLGDCRKLYFDEDPRNPKPNYRLVYRLTPNEANAVAVQAVAVGERFELDAYLRAQRNLRRDDA
;
A
#
# COMPACT_ATOMS: atom_id res chain seq x y z
N MET A 1 -12.78 1.69 14.77
CA MET A 1 -11.68 1.87 15.75
C MET A 1 -10.56 2.51 14.95
N ALA A 2 -10.14 3.73 15.29
CA ALA A 2 -9.22 4.47 14.43
C ALA A 2 -7.76 4.12 14.74
N PHE A 3 -7.02 3.63 13.75
CA PHE A 3 -5.59 3.41 13.80
C PHE A 3 -4.83 4.71 13.55
N LYS A 4 -3.68 4.87 14.21
CA LYS A 4 -2.74 5.93 13.85
C LYS A 4 -2.18 5.67 12.45
N LEU A 5 -2.14 6.70 11.60
CA LEU A 5 -1.47 6.64 10.31
C LEU A 5 -0.01 7.03 10.42
N VAL A 6 0.87 6.21 9.84
CA VAL A 6 2.30 6.50 9.67
C VAL A 6 2.71 6.18 8.24
N ALA A 7 3.68 6.90 7.68
CA ALA A 7 4.16 6.66 6.32
C ALA A 7 5.58 6.07 6.36
N ALA A 8 5.84 5.08 5.50
CA ALA A 8 7.20 4.66 5.19
C ALA A 8 7.95 5.80 4.46
N PRO A 9 9.29 5.92 4.58
CA PRO A 9 10.04 7.06 4.05
C PRO A 9 9.79 7.39 2.57
N GLY A 10 9.61 6.37 1.71
CA GLY A 10 9.37 6.57 0.27
C GLY A 10 7.90 6.71 -0.14
N PHE A 11 6.95 6.48 0.77
CA PHE A 11 5.53 6.46 0.45
C PHE A 11 5.04 7.80 -0.11
N GLN A 12 5.49 8.91 0.46
CA GLN A 12 5.10 10.24 0.02
C GLN A 12 5.52 10.50 -1.43
N GLN A 13 6.74 10.10 -1.81
CA GLN A 13 7.22 10.24 -3.18
C GLN A 13 6.42 9.38 -4.14
N ASP A 14 6.12 8.13 -3.77
CA ASP A 14 5.29 7.24 -4.58
C ASP A 14 3.92 7.86 -4.90
N VAL A 15 3.29 8.54 -3.93
CA VAL A 15 2.03 9.27 -4.17
C VAL A 15 2.25 10.42 -5.16
N TYR A 16 3.33 11.19 -5.02
CA TYR A 16 3.62 12.28 -5.97
C TYR A 16 3.91 11.78 -7.38
N ASP A 17 4.45 10.58 -7.54
CA ASP A 17 4.74 9.97 -8.85
C ASP A 17 3.48 9.50 -9.58
N LEU A 18 2.33 9.37 -8.89
CA LEU A 18 1.06 9.04 -9.54
C LEU A 18 0.70 10.12 -10.58
N PRO A 19 0.22 9.71 -11.77
CA PRO A 19 0.12 10.60 -12.94
C PRO A 19 -0.99 11.65 -12.82
N SER A 20 -1.97 11.46 -11.93
CA SER A 20 -3.09 12.40 -11.78
C SER A 20 -3.41 12.70 -10.32
N LEU A 21 -3.99 13.89 -10.11
CA LEU A 21 -4.50 14.29 -8.79
C LEU A 21 -5.63 13.35 -8.32
N ALA A 22 -6.42 12.79 -9.24
CA ALA A 22 -7.49 11.86 -8.91
C ALA A 22 -6.93 10.58 -8.27
N LEU A 23 -5.88 10.01 -8.85
CA LEU A 23 -5.20 8.83 -8.28
C LEU A 23 -4.59 9.12 -6.92
N ARG A 24 -3.96 10.29 -6.75
CA ARG A 24 -3.38 10.72 -5.47
C ARG A 24 -4.44 10.81 -4.38
N LYS A 25 -5.55 11.50 -4.66
CA LYS A 25 -6.68 11.60 -3.74
C LYS A 25 -7.24 10.22 -3.41
N ARG A 26 -7.42 9.37 -4.43
CA ARG A 26 -7.96 8.03 -4.24
C ARG A 26 -7.08 7.16 -3.32
N ALA A 27 -5.76 7.21 -3.50
CA ALA A 27 -4.83 6.50 -2.62
C ALA A 27 -4.96 6.97 -1.16
N MET A 28 -5.07 8.28 -0.93
CA MET A 28 -5.21 8.85 0.42
C MET A 28 -6.57 8.52 1.05
N GLU A 29 -7.65 8.55 0.28
CA GLU A 29 -8.99 8.13 0.73
C GLU A 29 -9.00 6.67 1.18
N LEU A 30 -8.43 5.77 0.36
CA LEU A 30 -8.35 4.35 0.71
C LEU A 30 -7.54 4.12 1.98
N LEU A 31 -6.46 4.87 2.16
CA LEU A 31 -5.64 4.79 3.36
C LEU A 31 -6.39 5.28 4.61
N ALA A 32 -7.21 6.33 4.48
CA ALA A 32 -8.07 6.81 5.56
C ALA A 32 -9.13 5.76 5.94
N LEU A 33 -9.81 5.15 4.96
CA LEU A 33 -10.79 4.09 5.21
C LEU A 33 -10.18 2.87 5.90
N VAL A 34 -8.93 2.52 5.56
CA VAL A 34 -8.19 1.47 6.26
C VAL A 34 -7.89 1.87 7.70
N ALA A 35 -7.47 3.12 7.93
CA ALA A 35 -7.19 3.63 9.27
C ALA A 35 -8.43 3.68 10.15
N GLU A 36 -9.61 3.96 9.60
CA GLU A 36 -10.89 3.98 10.33
C GLU A 36 -11.43 2.57 10.61
N GLY A 37 -10.88 1.56 9.92
CA GLY A 37 -11.29 0.16 10.00
C GLY A 37 -12.49 -0.17 9.09
N GLU A 38 -12.83 0.73 8.16
CA GLU A 38 -13.95 0.56 7.23
C GLU A 38 -13.57 -0.25 5.99
N LEU A 39 -12.27 -0.32 5.68
CA LEU A 39 -11.74 -1.04 4.53
C LEU A 39 -10.57 -1.94 4.93
N GLN A 40 -10.54 -3.12 4.35
CA GLN A 40 -9.47 -4.09 4.58
C GLN A 40 -8.90 -4.59 3.24
N GLY A 41 -7.59 -4.48 3.08
CA GLY A 41 -6.87 -5.00 1.93
C GLY A 41 -6.66 -6.51 1.97
N LEU A 42 -6.30 -7.05 0.82
CA LEU A 42 -5.92 -8.45 0.64
C LEU A 42 -4.47 -8.68 1.09
N PRO A 43 -4.13 -9.83 1.69
CA PRO A 43 -2.74 -10.14 2.03
C PRO A 43 -1.85 -10.17 0.78
N LEU A 44 -0.57 -9.83 0.94
CA LEU A 44 0.46 -10.12 -0.05
C LEU A 44 1.06 -11.49 0.26
N ASP A 45 1.08 -12.36 -0.76
CA ASP A 45 1.82 -13.60 -0.68
C ASP A 45 3.32 -13.33 -0.78
N ARG A 46 4.11 -14.15 -0.09
CA ARG A 46 5.57 -14.14 -0.21
C ARG A 46 5.98 -14.49 -1.64
N ARG A 47 6.88 -13.71 -2.23
CA ARG A 47 7.42 -13.93 -3.58
C ARG A 47 8.93 -13.82 -3.55
N ALA A 48 9.61 -14.69 -4.30
CA ALA A 48 11.08 -14.67 -4.37
C ALA A 48 11.62 -13.34 -4.96
N THR A 49 10.86 -12.70 -5.85
CA THR A 49 11.31 -11.53 -6.62
C THR A 49 11.06 -10.17 -5.97
N THR A 50 10.28 -10.10 -4.89
CA THR A 50 9.90 -8.82 -4.24
C THR A 50 10.23 -8.81 -2.75
N GLY A 51 11.12 -9.71 -2.32
CA GLY A 51 11.42 -9.94 -0.91
C GLY A 51 10.21 -10.42 -0.09
N ASP A 52 10.38 -10.40 1.23
CA ASP A 52 9.31 -10.74 2.15
C ASP A 52 8.34 -9.56 2.35
N LEU A 53 7.13 -9.68 1.81
CA LEU A 53 6.02 -8.75 2.02
C LEU A 53 4.84 -9.44 2.71
N GLY A 54 5.06 -10.59 3.38
CA GLY A 54 3.99 -11.41 3.94
C GLY A 54 3.18 -10.75 5.07
N ASP A 55 3.68 -9.67 5.66
CA ASP A 55 2.99 -8.85 6.66
C ASP A 55 2.30 -7.61 6.07
N CYS A 56 2.32 -7.47 4.75
CA CYS A 56 1.69 -6.38 4.03
C CYS A 56 0.35 -6.79 3.43
N ARG A 57 -0.49 -5.78 3.19
CA ARG A 57 -1.77 -5.88 2.52
C ARG A 57 -1.83 -4.92 1.34
N LYS A 58 -2.67 -5.24 0.35
CA LYS A 58 -2.89 -4.44 -0.86
C LYS A 58 -4.35 -4.09 -1.04
N LEU A 59 -4.56 -2.91 -1.59
CA LEU A 59 -5.83 -2.47 -2.18
C LEU A 59 -5.60 -2.16 -3.65
N TYR A 60 -6.55 -2.60 -4.49
CA TYR A 60 -6.58 -2.23 -5.90
C TYR A 60 -7.31 -0.90 -6.05
N PHE A 61 -6.79 -0.02 -6.90
CA PHE A 61 -7.46 1.23 -7.22
C PHE A 61 -7.11 1.73 -8.62
N ASP A 62 -7.94 2.63 -9.10
CA ASP A 62 -7.79 3.33 -10.37
C ASP A 62 -8.55 4.65 -10.31
N GLU A 63 -8.51 5.44 -11.38
CA GLU A 63 -9.36 6.62 -11.53
C GLU A 63 -10.84 6.25 -11.67
N ASP A 64 -11.15 5.25 -12.51
CA ASP A 64 -12.50 4.68 -12.58
C ASP A 64 -12.61 3.48 -11.63
N PRO A 65 -13.39 3.58 -10.54
CA PRO A 65 -13.58 2.47 -9.61
C PRO A 65 -14.30 1.27 -10.24
N ARG A 66 -14.91 1.42 -11.41
CA ARG A 66 -15.57 0.34 -12.17
C ARG A 66 -14.60 -0.40 -13.10
N ASN A 67 -13.34 0.02 -13.19
CA ASN A 67 -12.36 -0.68 -14.00
C ASN A 67 -12.21 -2.13 -13.47
N PRO A 68 -12.52 -3.16 -14.28
CA PRO A 68 -12.43 -4.56 -13.85
C PRO A 68 -10.99 -5.00 -13.60
N LYS A 69 -9.98 -4.25 -14.08
CA LYS A 69 -8.56 -4.51 -13.88
C LYS A 69 -7.85 -3.23 -13.44
N PRO A 70 -8.00 -2.82 -12.16
CA PRO A 70 -7.37 -1.60 -11.66
C PRO A 70 -5.85 -1.63 -11.86
N ASN A 71 -5.32 -0.51 -12.35
CA ASN A 71 -3.92 -0.39 -12.74
C ASN A 71 -2.99 -0.05 -11.58
N TYR A 72 -3.51 0.37 -10.42
CA TYR A 72 -2.69 0.79 -9.30
C TYR A 72 -2.95 -0.01 -8.04
N ARG A 73 -1.96 -0.05 -7.16
CA ARG A 73 -2.04 -0.72 -5.87
C ARG A 73 -1.52 0.18 -4.77
N LEU A 74 -2.29 0.25 -3.69
CA LEU A 74 -1.85 0.78 -2.41
C LEU A 74 -1.40 -0.39 -1.55
N VAL A 75 -0.17 -0.34 -1.05
CA VAL A 75 0.40 -1.31 -0.12
C VAL A 75 0.51 -0.66 1.26
N TYR A 76 0.04 -1.38 2.28
CA TYR A 76 0.13 -0.96 3.67
C TYR A 76 0.41 -2.17 4.57
N ARG A 77 0.76 -1.93 5.83
CA ARG A 77 0.83 -2.98 6.86
C ARG A 77 0.26 -2.51 8.18
N LEU A 78 -0.17 -3.46 9.00
CA LEU A 78 -0.52 -3.20 10.39
C LEU A 78 0.73 -3.30 11.26
N THR A 79 0.93 -2.34 12.15
CA THR A 79 2.09 -2.32 13.04
C THR A 79 1.66 -2.35 14.52
N PRO A 80 2.41 -3.05 15.39
CA PRO A 80 3.60 -3.86 15.08
C PRO A 80 3.30 -5.15 14.30
N ASN A 81 2.09 -5.70 14.40
CA ASN A 81 1.62 -6.86 13.65
C ASN A 81 0.07 -6.88 13.61
N GLU A 82 -0.53 -7.82 12.88
CA GLU A 82 -1.99 -7.91 12.73
C GLU A 82 -2.72 -8.18 14.05
N ALA A 83 -2.14 -9.00 14.93
CA ALA A 83 -2.78 -9.39 16.19
C ALA A 83 -2.83 -8.26 17.24
N ASN A 84 -1.88 -7.33 17.19
CA ASN A 84 -1.71 -6.25 18.16
C ASN A 84 -1.64 -4.88 17.48
N ALA A 85 -2.33 -4.73 16.35
CA ALA A 85 -2.24 -3.54 15.52
C ALA A 85 -2.65 -2.28 16.31
N VAL A 86 -1.80 -1.26 16.28
CA VAL A 86 -2.09 0.08 16.84
C VAL A 86 -1.96 1.18 15.80
N ALA A 87 -1.32 0.88 14.67
CA ALA A 87 -1.13 1.81 13.57
C ALA A 87 -1.22 1.10 12.21
N VAL A 88 -1.63 1.88 11.21
CA VAL A 88 -1.55 1.54 9.80
C VAL A 88 -0.34 2.26 9.23
N GLN A 89 0.63 1.50 8.75
CA GLN A 89 1.77 2.04 8.02
C GLN A 89 1.48 2.02 6.53
N ALA A 90 1.40 3.20 5.92
CA ALA A 90 1.36 3.36 4.47
C ALA A 90 2.75 3.04 3.89
N VAL A 91 2.83 2.03 3.03
CA VAL A 91 4.11 1.46 2.60
C VAL A 91 4.50 1.95 1.22
N ALA A 92 3.64 1.72 0.22
CA ALA A 92 3.90 2.16 -1.16
C ALA A 92 2.59 2.37 -1.92
N VAL A 93 2.66 3.18 -2.98
CA VAL A 93 1.70 3.15 -4.09
C VAL A 93 2.47 2.97 -5.38
N GLY A 94 1.84 2.35 -6.38
CA GLY A 94 2.49 2.17 -7.67
C GLY A 94 1.62 1.40 -8.64
N GLU A 95 2.18 1.17 -9.83
CA GLU A 95 1.50 0.44 -10.87
C GLU A 95 1.40 -1.06 -10.57
N ARG A 96 0.42 -1.67 -11.22
CA ARG A 96 0.25 -3.12 -11.27
C ARG A 96 1.30 -3.76 -12.16
N PHE A 97 1.61 -3.09 -13.26
CA PHE A 97 2.54 -3.54 -14.28
C PHE A 97 3.93 -3.73 -13.67
N GLU A 98 4.65 -4.75 -14.12
CA GLU A 98 6.02 -5.10 -13.67
C GLU A 98 6.24 -5.20 -12.15
N LEU A 99 5.17 -5.39 -11.37
CA LEU A 99 5.22 -5.44 -9.90
C LEU A 99 5.73 -4.13 -9.25
N ASP A 100 5.62 -2.99 -9.93
CA ASP A 100 6.13 -1.69 -9.46
C ASP A 100 5.73 -1.38 -8.01
N ALA A 101 4.43 -1.50 -7.68
CA ALA A 101 3.95 -1.26 -6.31
C ALA A 101 4.63 -2.13 -5.25
N TYR A 102 5.06 -3.35 -5.60
CA TYR A 102 5.69 -4.29 -4.66
C TYR A 102 7.19 -4.03 -4.55
N LEU A 103 7.86 -3.69 -5.65
CA LEU A 103 9.26 -3.28 -5.64
C LEU A 103 9.44 -1.99 -4.83
N ARG A 104 8.54 -1.01 -5.00
CA ARG A 104 8.49 0.19 -4.15
C ARG A 104 8.27 -0.16 -2.68
N ALA A 105 7.37 -1.11 -2.38
CA ALA A 105 7.12 -1.54 -1.01
C ALA A 105 8.36 -2.14 -0.34
N GLN A 106 9.08 -3.03 -1.05
CA GLN A 106 10.32 -3.62 -0.57
C GLN A 106 11.36 -2.55 -0.24
N ARG A 107 11.62 -1.64 -1.19
CA ARG A 107 12.53 -0.51 -1.05
C ARG A 107 12.16 0.40 0.12
N ASN A 108 10.88 0.76 0.24
CA ASN A 108 10.41 1.69 1.26
C ASN A 108 10.46 1.08 2.67
N LEU A 109 10.36 -0.24 2.78
CA LEU A 109 10.56 -0.97 4.03
C LEU A 109 12.03 -1.30 4.31
N ARG A 110 12.96 -0.95 3.41
CA ARG A 110 14.38 -1.31 3.49
C ARG A 110 14.59 -2.82 3.64
N ARG A 111 13.83 -3.60 2.88
CA ARG A 111 13.95 -5.07 2.82
C ARG A 111 14.83 -5.53 1.67
N ASP A 112 15.74 -4.66 1.25
CA ASP A 112 16.70 -4.93 0.18
C ASP A 112 17.93 -5.71 0.71
N ASP A 113 18.01 -5.93 2.03
CA ASP A 113 19.07 -6.68 2.70
C ASP A 113 18.59 -8.11 3.05
N ALA A 114 18.76 -9.05 2.12
CA ALA A 114 18.82 -10.50 2.39
C ALA A 114 19.62 -11.23 1.32
#